data_AF-A0A7K1JH85-F1
#
_entry.id   AF-A0A7K1JH85-F1
#
_cell.length_a   1.000
_cell.length_b   1.000
_cell.length_c   1.000
_cell.angle_alpha   90.00
_cell.angle_beta   90.00
_cell.angle_gamma   90.00
#
_symmetry.space_group_name_H-M   'P 1'
#
loop_
_entity.id
_entity.type
_entity.pdbx_description
1 polymer ?
#
loop_
_entity_poly.entity_id
_entity_poly.type
_entity_poly.pdbx_seq_one_letter_code
_entity_poly.pdbx_strand_id
1 'polypeptide(L)'
;MFEFFRNPPGYINASYWSEKLRGPQRFESFSPDSLKRQVYERFRDWCRDSEGPHHPLWRAIRDEVLDYLDECDETRAHQRLRRFQFGRFDFGDSWEWNLRDYDWHFLVSLHAIVWGIKQYDKAKATSQTTPTAPSFEIDNG
;
A
#
# COMPACT_ATOMS: atom_id res chain seq x y z
N MET A 1 2.67 -24.58 -9.17
CA MET A 1 3.62 -23.44 -9.17
C MET A 1 2.98 -22.15 -8.64
N PHE A 2 1.85 -21.66 -9.16
CA PHE A 2 1.25 -20.38 -8.70
C PHE A 2 0.30 -20.48 -7.49
N GLU A 3 0.28 -21.58 -6.73
CA GLU A 3 -0.73 -21.80 -5.68
C GLU A 3 -0.71 -20.74 -4.58
N PHE A 4 0.47 -20.21 -4.27
CA PHE A 4 0.66 -19.12 -3.33
C PHE A 4 -0.11 -17.83 -3.70
N PHE A 5 -0.38 -17.61 -4.99
CA PHE A 5 -1.05 -16.39 -5.48
C PHE A 5 -2.56 -16.56 -5.70
N ARG A 6 -3.10 -17.74 -5.38
CA ARG A 6 -4.49 -18.10 -5.70
C ARG A 6 -5.44 -17.94 -4.52
N ASN A 7 -4.93 -17.75 -3.30
CA ASN A 7 -5.76 -17.68 -2.09
C ASN A 7 -5.30 -16.57 -1.13
N PRO A 8 -6.22 -15.67 -0.70
CA PRO A 8 -7.58 -15.49 -1.23
C PRO A 8 -7.58 -14.92 -2.67
N PRO A 9 -8.66 -15.11 -3.46
CA PRO A 9 -8.74 -14.60 -4.84
C PRO A 9 -8.56 -13.08 -4.90
N GLY A 10 -7.56 -12.63 -5.68
CA GLY A 10 -7.26 -11.19 -5.83
C GLY A 10 -6.33 -10.62 -4.76
N TYR A 11 -5.91 -11.43 -3.78
CA TYR A 11 -4.92 -11.04 -2.79
C TYR A 11 -3.55 -10.79 -3.43
N ILE A 12 -2.96 -9.64 -3.11
CA ILE A 12 -1.58 -9.31 -3.45
C ILE A 12 -0.75 -9.25 -2.17
N ASN A 13 0.40 -9.93 -2.15
CA ASN A 13 1.37 -9.82 -1.06
C ASN A 13 2.49 -8.86 -1.47
N ALA A 14 2.24 -7.56 -1.28
CA ALA A 14 3.16 -6.50 -1.72
C ALA A 14 4.56 -6.64 -1.13
N SER A 15 4.66 -6.95 0.17
CA SER A 15 5.93 -7.18 0.88
C SER A 15 6.73 -8.35 0.29
N TYR A 16 6.06 -9.46 -0.01
CA TYR A 16 6.72 -10.61 -0.63
C TYR A 16 7.24 -10.26 -2.03
N TRP A 17 6.44 -9.52 -2.82
CA TRP A 17 6.82 -9.13 -4.17
C TRP A 17 7.94 -8.09 -4.20
N SER A 18 7.98 -7.17 -3.24
CA SER A 18 9.06 -6.19 -3.13
C SER A 18 10.42 -6.87 -2.88
N GLU A 19 10.46 -7.96 -2.11
CA GLU A 19 11.69 -8.77 -1.95
C GLU A 19 12.21 -9.38 -3.26
N LYS A 20 11.33 -9.57 -4.26
CA LYS A 20 11.71 -10.18 -5.55
C LYS A 20 12.23 -9.15 -6.55
N LEU A 21 12.07 -7.86 -6.25
CA LEU A 21 12.65 -6.80 -7.07
C LEU A 21 14.17 -6.86 -6.99
N ARG A 22 14.82 -6.72 -8.14
CA ARG A 22 16.29 -6.66 -8.24
C ARG A 22 16.70 -5.29 -8.77
N GLY A 23 17.80 -4.76 -8.24
CA GLY A 23 18.31 -3.45 -8.61
C GLY A 23 17.53 -2.30 -7.95
N PRO A 24 17.85 -1.04 -8.31
CA PRO A 24 17.24 0.15 -7.73
C PRO A 24 15.84 0.39 -8.31
N GLN A 25 14.87 -0.43 -7.90
CA GLN A 25 13.47 -0.24 -8.27
C GLN A 25 12.74 0.56 -7.19
N ARG A 26 11.98 1.57 -7.62
CA ARG A 26 11.08 2.31 -6.73
C ARG A 26 9.76 1.56 -6.66
N PHE A 27 9.46 0.97 -5.52
CA PHE A 27 8.19 0.30 -5.23
C PHE A 27 7.43 0.96 -4.07
N GLU A 28 8.04 1.96 -3.45
CA GLU A 28 7.47 2.80 -2.42
C GLU A 28 7.65 4.27 -2.82
N SER A 29 6.69 5.08 -2.43
CA SER A 29 6.69 6.53 -2.64
C SER A 29 6.17 7.24 -1.41
N PHE A 30 6.40 8.55 -1.32
CA PHE A 30 5.85 9.37 -0.25
C PHE A 30 4.32 9.20 -0.21
N SER A 31 3.80 8.89 0.97
CA SER A 31 2.37 8.69 1.22
C SER A 31 1.85 9.78 2.15
N PRO A 32 1.03 10.71 1.63
CA PRO A 32 0.32 11.69 2.45
C PRO A 32 -0.49 11.05 3.56
N ASP A 33 -1.04 9.85 3.32
CA ASP A 33 -1.84 9.14 4.32
C ASP A 33 -0.98 8.52 5.42
N SER A 34 0.22 8.00 5.09
CA SER A 34 1.20 7.60 6.11
C SER A 34 1.58 8.78 7.00
N LEU A 35 1.80 9.97 6.42
CA LEU A 35 2.07 11.18 7.20
C LEU A 35 0.91 11.57 8.11
N LYS A 36 -0.33 11.61 7.60
CA LYS A 36 -1.53 11.90 8.42
C LYS A 36 -1.63 10.94 9.61
N ARG A 37 -1.41 9.64 9.38
CA ARG A 37 -1.44 8.61 10.42
C ARG A 37 -0.40 8.88 11.50
N GLN A 38 0.86 9.09 11.13
CA GLN A 38 1.93 9.35 12.10
C GLN A 38 1.69 10.64 12.90
N VAL A 39 1.25 11.71 12.24
CA VAL A 39 0.89 12.98 12.90
C VAL A 39 -0.25 12.78 13.91
N TYR A 40 -1.29 12.03 13.51
CA TYR A 40 -2.41 11.74 14.39
C TYR A 40 -2.00 10.87 15.58
N GLU A 41 -1.19 9.84 15.37
CA GLU A 41 -0.66 8.98 16.44
C GLU A 41 0.15 9.79 17.44
N ARG A 42 1.08 10.62 16.95
CA ARG A 42 1.88 11.51 17.82
C ARG A 42 1.02 12.49 18.61
N PHE A 43 0.02 13.09 17.98
CA PHE A 43 -0.93 13.98 18.64
C PHE A 43 -1.76 13.24 19.70
N ARG A 44 -2.28 12.05 19.36
CA ARG A 44 -3.05 11.20 20.27
C ARG A 44 -2.22 10.78 21.49
N ASP A 45 -0.96 10.44 21.28
CA ASP A 45 -0.05 10.07 22.36
C ASP A 45 0.21 11.24 23.29
N TRP A 46 0.45 12.43 22.74
CA TRP A 46 0.57 13.64 23.54
C TRP A 46 -0.69 13.95 24.36
N CYS A 47 -1.88 13.77 23.78
CA CYS A 47 -3.15 13.97 24.48
C CYS A 47 -3.38 12.99 25.64
N ARG A 48 -2.72 11.82 25.65
CA ARG A 48 -2.82 10.89 26.78
C ARG A 48 -2.08 11.41 28.02
N ASP A 49 -0.97 12.10 27.81
CA ASP A 49 -0.05 12.50 28.87
C ASP A 49 -0.14 13.98 29.25
N SER A 50 -0.83 14.78 28.44
CA SER A 50 -0.96 16.23 28.66
C SER A 50 -2.38 16.61 29.03
N GLU A 51 -2.51 17.47 30.04
CA GLU A 51 -3.81 18.03 30.44
C GLU A 51 -4.15 19.30 29.66
N GLY A 52 -5.44 19.64 29.63
CA GLY A 52 -5.96 20.89 29.06
C GLY A 52 -6.54 20.76 27.64
N PRO A 53 -6.92 21.88 27.01
CA PRO A 53 -7.59 21.86 25.72
C PRO A 53 -6.61 21.53 24.58
N HIS A 54 -6.84 20.42 23.88
CA HIS A 54 -6.02 20.02 22.73
C HIS A 54 -6.44 20.62 21.39
N HIS A 55 -7.64 21.21 21.31
CA HIS A 55 -8.18 21.78 20.07
C HIS A 55 -7.28 22.88 19.44
N PRO A 56 -6.67 23.81 20.20
CA PRO A 56 -5.73 24.78 19.63
C PRO A 56 -4.50 24.13 18.99
N LEU A 57 -3.94 23.11 19.63
CA LEU A 57 -2.82 22.33 19.10
C LEU A 57 -3.22 21.61 17.80
N TRP A 58 -4.36 20.92 17.80
CA TRP A 58 -4.84 20.21 16.61
C TRP A 58 -5.08 21.16 15.43
N ARG A 59 -5.64 22.34 15.69
CA ARG A 59 -5.82 23.37 14.68
C ARG A 59 -4.48 23.81 14.09
N ALA A 60 -3.48 24.11 14.92
CA ALA A 60 -2.15 24.49 14.45
C ALA A 60 -1.49 23.37 13.62
N ILE A 61 -1.60 22.12 14.08
CA ILE A 61 -1.09 20.95 13.33
C ILE A 61 -1.75 20.87 11.95
N ARG A 62 -3.08 21.00 11.88
CA ARG A 62 -3.79 20.94 10.61
C ARG A 62 -3.33 22.06 9.67
N ASP A 63 -3.36 23.30 10.14
CA ASP A 63 -3.12 24.48 9.33
C ASP A 63 -1.65 24.59 8.85
N GLU A 64 -0.68 24.15 9.66
CA GLU A 64 0.75 24.28 9.33
C GLU A 64 1.37 23.01 8.71
N VAL A 65 0.87 21.83 9.08
CA VAL A 65 1.42 20.53 8.65
C VAL A 65 0.56 19.84 7.60
N LEU A 66 -0.77 19.80 7.78
CA LEU A 66 -1.66 18.95 6.98
C LEU A 66 -2.35 19.65 5.79
N ASP A 67 -2.51 20.98 5.81
CA ASP A 67 -3.27 21.71 4.78
C ASP A 67 -2.64 21.69 3.36
N TYR A 68 -1.39 21.24 3.23
CA TYR A 68 -0.63 21.29 1.97
C TYR A 68 -0.07 19.94 1.54
N LEU A 69 -0.76 18.86 1.90
CA LEU A 69 -0.27 17.50 1.67
C LEU A 69 -0.17 17.12 0.18
N ASP A 70 -1.07 17.65 -0.65
CA ASP A 70 -1.14 17.32 -2.08
C ASP A 70 0.06 17.86 -2.88
N GLU A 71 0.76 18.87 -2.35
CA GLU A 71 1.96 19.47 -2.95
C GLU A 71 3.25 19.13 -2.16
N CYS A 72 3.16 18.14 -1.28
CA CYS A 72 4.25 17.77 -0.39
C CYS A 72 5.02 16.57 -0.94
N ASP A 73 6.35 16.63 -0.83
CA ASP A 73 7.21 15.46 -0.93
C ASP A 73 7.74 15.09 0.46
N GLU A 74 8.39 13.93 0.58
CA GLU A 74 8.94 13.44 1.84
C GLU A 74 9.91 14.44 2.51
N THR A 75 10.73 15.12 1.71
CA THR A 75 11.69 16.10 2.24
C THR A 75 10.97 17.30 2.83
N ARG A 76 9.99 17.84 2.12
CA ARG A 76 9.16 18.97 2.56
C ARG A 76 8.31 18.58 3.77
N ALA A 77 7.84 17.34 3.85
CA ALA A 77 7.13 16.81 5.01
C ALA A 77 8.01 16.82 6.27
N HIS A 78 9.21 16.23 6.21
CA HIS A 78 10.13 16.25 7.36
C HIS A 78 10.54 17.68 7.75
N GLN A 79 10.74 18.57 6.78
CA GLN A 79 11.03 19.97 7.07
C GLN A 79 9.89 20.68 7.81
N ARG A 80 8.63 20.41 7.45
CA ARG A 80 7.46 20.95 8.16
C ARG A 80 7.37 20.41 9.58
N LEU A 81 7.47 19.09 9.74
CA LEU A 81 7.43 18.44 11.06
C LEU A 81 8.51 18.99 11.99
N ARG A 82 9.74 19.15 11.48
CA ARG A 82 10.87 19.69 12.24
C ARG A 82 10.69 21.16 12.65
N ARG A 83 10.06 21.97 11.80
CA ARG A 83 9.86 23.41 12.05
C ARG A 83 8.67 23.69 12.95
N PHE A 84 7.70 22.78 13.00
CA PHE A 84 6.50 22.95 13.80
C PHE A 84 6.84 22.94 15.30
N GLN A 85 6.35 23.96 16.00
CA GLN A 85 6.48 24.08 17.45
C GLN A 85 5.20 24.70 18.00
N PHE A 86 4.62 24.09 19.03
CA PHE A 86 3.42 24.62 19.68
C PHE A 86 3.50 24.41 21.19
N GLY A 87 3.90 25.46 21.92
CA GLY A 87 4.12 25.37 23.36
C GLY A 87 5.22 24.36 23.69
N ARG A 88 4.86 23.27 24.38
CA ARG A 88 5.77 22.15 24.70
C ARG A 88 5.69 20.98 23.71
N PHE A 89 4.77 21.04 22.73
CA PHE A 89 4.61 20.00 21.73
C PHE A 89 5.53 20.25 20.54
N ASP A 90 6.18 19.17 20.11
CA ASP A 90 6.85 19.05 18.82
C ASP A 90 6.75 17.60 18.30
N PHE A 91 7.18 17.42 17.05
CA PHE A 91 7.21 16.10 16.41
C PHE A 91 8.50 15.31 16.67
N GLY A 92 9.41 15.80 17.52
CA GLY A 92 10.66 15.13 17.90
C GLY A 92 11.46 14.60 16.71
N ASP A 93 11.90 13.34 16.82
CA ASP A 93 12.66 12.58 15.81
C ASP A 93 11.79 12.11 14.63
N SER A 94 10.98 13.02 14.10
CA SER A 94 10.13 12.81 12.92
C SER A 94 10.87 12.33 11.66
N TRP A 95 12.20 12.41 11.63
CA TRP A 95 13.04 11.85 10.57
C TRP A 95 13.09 10.32 10.57
N GLU A 96 12.78 9.68 11.69
CA GLU A 96 12.68 8.21 11.79
C GLU A 96 11.32 7.67 11.35
N TRP A 97 10.36 8.55 11.07
CA TRP A 97 9.03 8.14 10.67
C TRP A 97 9.05 7.56 9.26
N ASN A 98 8.46 6.38 9.08
CA ASN A 98 8.22 5.85 7.76
C ASN A 98 7.01 6.58 7.13
N LEU A 99 7.32 7.54 6.25
CA LEU A 99 6.32 8.32 5.50
C LEU A 99 6.01 7.74 4.12
N ARG A 100 6.55 6.55 3.82
CA ARG A 100 6.33 5.89 2.53
C ARG A 100 5.22 4.85 2.63
N ASP A 101 4.66 4.55 1.47
CA ASP A 101 3.78 3.40 1.26
C ASP A 101 4.03 2.87 -0.15
N TYR A 102 3.49 1.68 -0.44
CA TYR A 102 3.61 1.07 -1.75
C TYR A 102 3.10 1.99 -2.84
N ASP A 103 3.92 2.14 -3.88
CA ASP A 103 3.59 2.94 -5.05
C ASP A 103 2.37 2.37 -5.79
N TRP A 104 1.54 3.26 -6.31
CA TRP A 104 0.32 2.87 -7.05
C TRP A 104 0.63 1.96 -8.25
N HIS A 105 1.64 2.28 -9.06
CA HIS A 105 2.00 1.47 -10.22
C HIS A 105 2.57 0.12 -9.81
N PHE A 106 3.30 0.07 -8.69
CA PHE A 106 3.73 -1.19 -8.11
C PHE A 106 2.52 -2.08 -7.76
N LEU A 107 1.55 -1.55 -7.00
CA LEU A 107 0.34 -2.29 -6.63
C LEU A 107 -0.48 -2.75 -7.85
N VAL A 108 -0.68 -1.87 -8.84
CA VAL A 108 -1.38 -2.20 -10.09
C VAL A 108 -0.65 -3.32 -10.85
N SER A 109 0.68 -3.29 -10.88
CA SER A 109 1.47 -4.35 -11.53
C SER A 109 1.27 -5.70 -10.86
N LEU A 110 1.19 -5.75 -9.53
CA LEU A 110 0.90 -6.99 -8.80
C LEU A 110 -0.50 -7.51 -9.12
N HIS A 111 -1.49 -6.63 -9.16
CA HIS A 111 -2.84 -7.00 -9.56
C HIS A 111 -2.90 -7.53 -11.00
N ALA A 112 -2.14 -6.93 -11.92
CA ALA A 112 -2.04 -7.39 -13.30
C ALA A 112 -1.42 -8.80 -13.40
N ILE A 113 -0.38 -9.10 -12.60
CA ILE A 113 0.22 -10.44 -12.52
C ILE A 113 -0.79 -11.47 -12.01
N VAL A 114 -1.47 -11.18 -10.89
CA VAL A 114 -2.51 -12.06 -10.32
C VAL A 114 -3.65 -12.29 -11.31
N TRP A 115 -4.06 -11.24 -12.03
CA TRP A 115 -5.05 -11.36 -13.10
C TRP A 115 -4.56 -12.26 -14.24
N GLY A 116 -3.30 -12.10 -14.68
CA GLY A 116 -2.70 -12.94 -15.71
C GLY A 116 -2.69 -14.43 -15.34
N ILE A 117 -2.32 -14.74 -14.09
CA ILE A 117 -2.38 -16.12 -13.55
C ILE A 117 -3.82 -16.67 -13.65
N LYS A 118 -4.82 -15.88 -13.28
CA LYS A 118 -6.24 -16.28 -13.36
C LYS A 118 -6.66 -16.58 -14.80
N GLN A 119 -6.22 -15.79 -15.78
CA GLN A 119 -6.54 -16.05 -17.19
C GLN A 119 -5.84 -17.31 -17.70
N TYR A 120 -4.58 -17.54 -17.31
CA TYR A 120 -3.86 -18.77 -17.62
C TYR A 120 -4.58 -20.01 -17.09
N ASP A 121 -5.00 -19.98 -15.82
CA ASP A 121 -5.70 -21.11 -15.20
C ASP A 121 -7.02 -21.43 -15.92
N LYS A 122 -7.79 -20.41 -16.33
CA LYS A 122 -9.02 -20.59 -17.13
C LYS A 122 -8.75 -21.23 -18.50
N ALA A 123 -7.71 -20.77 -19.20
CA ALA A 123 -7.34 -21.33 -20.50
C ALA A 123 -6.93 -22.80 -20.38
N LYS A 124 -6.10 -23.12 -19.37
CA LYS A 124 -5.69 -24.51 -19.05
C LYS A 124 -6.87 -25.42 -18.73
N ALA A 125 -7.84 -24.97 -17.93
CA ALA A 125 -9.04 -25.73 -17.61
C ALA A 125 -9.88 -26.03 -18.87
N THR A 126 -10.02 -25.05 -19.76
CA THR A 126 -10.74 -25.21 -21.03
C THR A 126 -10.05 -26.23 -21.94
N SER A 127 -8.72 -26.17 -22.05
CA SER A 127 -7.95 -27.12 -22.88
C SER A 127 -7.98 -28.57 -22.36
N GLN A 128 -8.16 -28.78 -21.06
CA GLN A 128 -8.31 -30.13 -20.47
C GLN A 128 -9.73 -30.70 -20.58
N THR A 129 -10.72 -29.91 -21.00
CA THR A 129 -12.13 -30.32 -21.10
C THR A 129 -12.54 -30.59 -22.57
N THR A 130 -11.59 -30.87 -23.45
CA THR A 130 -11.93 -31.33 -24.81
C THR A 130 -12.55 -32.73 -24.71
N PRO A 131 -13.83 -32.93 -25.07
CA PRO A 131 -14.48 -34.22 -24.93
C PRO A 131 -13.86 -35.22 -25.92
N THR A 132 -13.49 -36.40 -25.40
CA THR A 132 -13.16 -37.60 -26.18
C THR A 132 -14.22 -37.77 -27.26
N ALA A 133 -13.81 -37.75 -28.54
CA ALA A 133 -14.69 -37.98 -29.67
C ALA A 133 -15.45 -39.30 -29.45
N PRO A 134 -16.79 -39.34 -29.66
CA PRO A 134 -17.53 -40.59 -29.53
C PRO A 134 -16.99 -41.58 -30.56
N SER A 135 -16.53 -42.74 -30.09
CA SER A 135 -16.21 -43.87 -30.93
C SER A 135 -17.44 -44.23 -31.75
N PHE A 136 -17.42 -43.91 -33.05
CA PHE A 136 -18.39 -44.45 -33.99
C PHE A 136 -18.07 -45.93 -34.18
N GLU A 137 -18.75 -46.80 -33.43
CA GLU A 137 -18.83 -48.22 -33.76
C GLU A 137 -19.62 -48.32 -35.06
N ILE A 138 -18.95 -48.74 -36.14
CA ILE A 138 -19.59 -49.11 -37.39
C ILE A 138 -20.14 -50.52 -37.21
N ASP A 139 -21.45 -50.60 -37.00
CA ASP A 139 -22.21 -51.86 -37.06
C ASP A 139 -22.27 -52.32 -38.52
N ASN A 140 -21.53 -53.37 -38.85
CA ASN A 140 -21.58 -54.03 -40.16
C ASN A 140 -22.61 -55.17 -40.10
N GLY A 141 -23.84 -54.84 -40.45
CA GLY A 141 -24.90 -55.81 -40.77
C GLY A 141 -24.74 -56.45 -42.14
#